data_AF-A0A8B6FYH1-F1
#
_entry.id   AF-A0A8B6FYH1-F1
#
_cell.length_a   1.000
_cell.length_b   1.000
_cell.length_c   1.000
_cell.angle_alpha   90.00
_cell.angle_beta   90.00
_cell.angle_gamma   90.00
#
_symmetry.space_group_name_H-M   'P 1'
#
loop_
_entity.id
_entity.type
_entity.pdbx_description
1 polymer ?
#
loop_
_entity_poly.entity_id
_entity_poly.type
_entity_poly.pdbx_seq_one_letter_code
_entity_poly.pdbx_strand_id
1 'polypeptide(L)'
;MNKMFLVIVDAYSKWIDIHIMSSTTSEATVDKLKQTFATHGLCDLIITDNGTAFTSREFAEFIRVNGIKHRTTAPWHPASNGCAERAVQTFKEE
;
A
#
# COMPACT_ATOMS: atom_id res chain seq x y z
N MET A 1 -20.60 11.26 0.45
CA MET A 1 -19.51 11.18 -0.56
C MET A 1 -18.55 10.10 -0.13
N ASN A 2 -18.33 9.07 -0.96
CA ASN A 2 -17.38 8.01 -0.63
C ASN A 2 -15.95 8.55 -0.77
N LYS A 3 -15.15 8.41 0.29
CA LYS A 3 -13.70 8.70 0.25
C LYS A 3 -12.95 7.39 0.03
N MET A 4 -11.93 7.45 -0.80
CA MET A 4 -10.99 6.34 -0.99
C MET A 4 -9.76 6.59 -0.11
N PHE A 5 -9.22 5.50 0.44
CA PHE A 5 -8.06 5.56 1.31
C PHE A 5 -7.02 4.56 0.84
N LEU A 6 -5.75 4.96 0.90
CA LEU A 6 -4.61 4.06 0.82
C LEU A 6 -4.16 3.79 2.26
N VAL A 7 -4.22 2.53 2.67
CA VAL A 7 -3.81 2.08 4.00
C VAL A 7 -2.51 1.31 3.85
N ILE A 8 -1.46 1.78 4.51
CA ILE A 8 -0.14 1.16 4.54
C ILE A 8 0.09 0.68 5.96
N VAL A 9 0.46 -0.59 6.11
CA VAL A 9 0.75 -1.18 7.41
C VAL A 9 2.18 -1.67 7.40
N ASP A 10 2.99 -1.15 8.32
CA ASP A 10 4.31 -1.72 8.56
C ASP A 10 4.17 -3.09 9.23
N ALA A 11 4.72 -4.12 8.59
CA ALA A 11 4.54 -5.50 9.03
C ALA A 11 5.21 -5.80 10.37
N TYR A 12 6.25 -5.04 10.74
CA TYR A 12 7.01 -5.23 11.98
C TYR A 12 6.39 -4.50 13.16
N SER A 13 6.33 -3.17 13.10
CA SER A 13 5.83 -2.30 14.18
C SER A 13 4.31 -2.26 14.29
N LYS A 14 3.60 -2.72 13.25
CA LYS A 14 2.14 -2.56 13.07
C LYS A 14 1.70 -1.10 12.98
N TRP A 15 2.63 -0.17 12.69
CA TRP A 15 2.31 1.21 12.38
C TRP A 15 1.39 1.29 11.16
N ILE A 16 0.34 2.10 11.26
CA ILE A 16 -0.65 2.30 10.20
C ILE A 16 -0.50 3.74 9.69
N ASP A 17 -0.22 3.88 8.41
CA ASP A 17 -0.18 5.15 7.70
C ASP A 17 -1.34 5.20 6.70
N ILE A 18 -2.18 6.25 6.80
CA ILE A 18 -3.44 6.35 6.06
C ILE A 18 -3.46 7.63 5.23
N HIS A 19 -3.64 7.47 3.93
CA HIS A 19 -3.73 8.57 2.99
C HIS A 19 -5.12 8.65 2.36
N ILE A 20 -5.72 9.84 2.38
CA ILE A 20 -6.91 10.12 1.57
C ILE A 20 -6.49 10.18 0.10
N MET A 21 -7.18 9.40 -0.74
CA MET A 21 -6.92 9.28 -2.16
C MET A 21 -7.93 10.09 -2.97
N SER A 22 -7.45 10.95 -3.86
CA SER A 22 -8.28 11.66 -4.83
C SER A 22 -8.68 10.77 -6.03
N SER A 23 -7.90 9.71 -6.29
CA SER A 23 -8.16 8.71 -7.33
C SER A 23 -7.47 7.38 -7.01
N THR A 24 -7.81 6.32 -7.72
CA THR A 24 -7.18 4.99 -7.58
C THR A 24 -6.12 4.72 -8.67
N THR A 25 -5.51 5.78 -9.21
CA THR A 25 -4.46 5.64 -10.24
C THR A 25 -3.14 5.23 -9.60
N SER A 26 -2.25 4.64 -10.41
CA SER A 26 -0.89 4.30 -9.96
C SER A 26 -0.08 5.54 -9.61
N GLU A 27 -0.15 6.60 -10.41
CA GLU A 27 0.49 7.89 -10.13
C GLU A 27 0.13 8.42 -8.74
N ALA A 28 -1.18 8.52 -8.43
CA ALA A 28 -1.64 8.99 -7.13
C ALA A 28 -1.15 8.07 -5.99
N THR A 29 -1.08 6.77 -6.24
CA THR A 29 -0.59 5.78 -5.26
C THR A 29 0.91 5.93 -5.02
N VAL A 30 1.69 6.09 -6.08
CA VAL A 30 3.13 6.32 -6.03
C VAL A 30 3.46 7.60 -5.28
N ASP A 31 2.70 8.68 -5.51
CA ASP A 31 2.91 9.94 -4.81
C ASP A 31 2.65 9.84 -3.30
N LYS A 32 1.66 9.04 -2.89
CA LYS A 32 1.44 8.73 -1.47
C LYS A 32 2.53 7.84 -0.88
N LEU A 33 3.00 6.84 -1.62
CA LEU A 33 4.13 6.02 -1.17
C LEU A 33 5.42 6.83 -1.00
N LYS A 34 5.70 7.80 -1.88
CA LYS A 34 6.83 8.74 -1.71
C LYS A 34 6.71 9.51 -0.39
N GLN A 35 5.52 9.97 -0.01
CA GLN A 35 5.28 10.67 1.26
C GLN A 35 5.56 9.76 2.47
N THR A 36 5.05 8.52 2.43
CA THR A 36 5.33 7.51 3.46
C THR A 36 6.83 7.22 3.57
N PHE A 37 7.51 7.00 2.44
CA PHE A 37 8.95 6.66 2.45
C PHE A 37 9.85 7.84 2.81
N ALA A 38 9.43 9.08 2.55
CA ALA A 38 10.12 10.26 3.06
C ALA A 38 10.06 10.34 4.59
N THR A 39 9.00 9.82 5.20
CA THR A 39 8.79 9.84 6.65
C THR A 39 9.45 8.65 7.36
N HIS A 40 9.32 7.46 6.79
CA HIS A 40 9.69 6.20 7.45
C HIS A 40 10.92 5.51 6.85
N GLY A 41 11.42 6.01 5.71
CA GLY A 41 12.43 5.34 4.91
C GLY A 41 11.84 4.34 3.91
N LEU A 42 12.71 3.81 3.04
CA LEU A 42 12.35 2.76 2.09
C LEU A 42 12.20 1.41 2.79
N CYS A 43 11.27 0.60 2.29
CA CYS A 43 11.08 -0.78 2.74
C CYS A 43 11.74 -1.77 1.79
N ASP A 44 12.04 -2.97 2.28
CA ASP A 44 12.63 -4.04 1.46
C ASP A 44 11.59 -4.78 0.59
N LEU A 45 10.34 -4.83 1.05
CA LEU A 45 9.26 -5.62 0.46
C LEU A 45 7.91 -4.94 0.63
N ILE A 46 7.21 -4.74 -0.48
CA ILE A 46 5.79 -4.35 -0.49
C ILE A 46 4.97 -5.57 -0.89
N ILE A 47 3.88 -5.77 -0.15
CA ILE A 47 2.86 -6.78 -0.44
C ILE A 47 1.55 -6.05 -0.75
N THR A 48 0.98 -6.27 -1.93
CA THR A 48 -0.31 -5.67 -2.35
C THR A 48 -1.27 -6.73 -2.86
N ASP A 49 -2.54 -6.36 -3.05
CA ASP A 49 -3.44 -7.14 -3.89
C ASP A 49 -3.10 -6.99 -5.39
N ASN A 50 -3.88 -7.63 -6.26
CA ASN A 50 -3.77 -7.51 -7.71
C ASN A 50 -4.54 -6.28 -8.28
N GLY A 51 -4.74 -5.24 -7.48
CA GLY A 51 -5.36 -3.99 -7.93
C GLY A 51 -4.59 -3.36 -9.08
N THR A 52 -5.33 -2.68 -9.98
CA THR A 52 -4.73 -2.02 -11.17
C THR A 52 -3.72 -0.95 -10.80
N ALA A 53 -3.91 -0.29 -9.65
CA ALA A 53 -2.97 0.69 -9.10
C ALA A 53 -1.56 0.11 -8.84
N PHE A 54 -1.48 -1.17 -8.48
CA PHE A 54 -0.23 -1.85 -8.09
C PHE A 54 0.36 -2.73 -9.19
N THR A 55 -0.36 -2.93 -10.30
CA THR A 55 0.06 -3.78 -11.42
C THR A 55 0.43 -2.99 -12.68
N SER A 56 0.39 -1.66 -12.62
CA SER A 56 0.78 -0.82 -13.75
C SER A 56 2.30 -0.77 -13.96
N ARG A 57 2.70 -0.41 -15.18
CA ARG A 57 4.11 -0.19 -15.55
C ARG A 57 4.76 0.89 -14.69
N GLU A 58 4.03 1.96 -14.41
CA GLU A 58 4.51 3.08 -13.61
C GLU A 58 4.86 2.64 -12.19
N PHE A 59 3.95 1.88 -11.55
CA PHE A 59 4.20 1.34 -10.22
C PHE A 59 5.38 0.37 -10.22
N ALA A 60 5.44 -0.55 -11.19
CA ALA A 60 6.54 -1.50 -11.31
C ALA A 60 7.90 -0.81 -11.49
N GLU A 61 7.95 0.27 -12.27
CA GLU A 61 9.16 1.07 -12.45
C GLU A 61 9.57 1.80 -11.17
N PHE A 62 8.62 2.40 -10.46
CA PHE A 62 8.86 3.05 -9.17
C PHE A 62 9.50 2.09 -8.16
N ILE A 63 8.90 0.90 -8.00
CA ILE A 63 9.43 -0.15 -7.12
C ILE A 63 10.84 -0.56 -7.53
N ARG A 64 11.06 -0.81 -8.83
CA ARG A 64 12.36 -1.24 -9.37
C ARG A 64 13.46 -0.20 -9.12
N VAL A 65 13.20 1.07 -9.39
CA VAL A 65 14.20 2.15 -9.23
C VAL A 65 14.59 2.34 -7.76
N ASN A 66 13.65 2.11 -6.83
CA ASN A 66 13.90 2.21 -5.40
C ASN A 66 14.46 0.90 -4.78
N GLY A 67 14.71 -0.14 -5.59
CA GLY A 67 15.25 -1.41 -5.11
C GLY A 67 14.29 -2.22 -4.23
N ILE A 68 13.00 -1.88 -4.26
CA ILE A 68 11.97 -2.50 -3.43
C ILE A 68 11.54 -3.82 -4.10
N LYS A 69 11.33 -4.88 -3.32
CA LYS A 69 10.69 -6.10 -3.84
C LYS A 69 9.18 -5.93 -3.80
N HIS A 70 8.49 -6.34 -4.85
CA HIS A 70 7.02 -6.35 -4.87
C HIS A 70 6.50 -7.78 -4.99
N ARG A 71 5.56 -8.14 -4.12
CA ARG A 71 4.81 -9.39 -4.19
C ARG A 71 3.33 -9.05 -4.20
N THR A 72 2.59 -9.67 -5.10
CA THR A 72 1.13 -9.62 -5.05
C THR A 72 0.61 -10.82 -4.27
N THR A 73 -0.41 -10.60 -3.45
CA THR A 73 -1.11 -11.70 -2.78
C THR A 73 -2.01 -12.39 -3.79
N ALA A 74 -2.01 -13.73 -3.77
CA ALA A 74 -3.10 -14.47 -4.35
C ALA A 74 -4.39 -14.11 -3.58
N PRO A 75 -5.59 -14.21 -4.19
CA PRO A 75 -6.87 -13.90 -3.54
C PRO A 75 -7.15 -14.67 -2.23
N TRP A 76 -6.30 -15.63 -1.87
CA TRP A 76 -6.47 -16.57 -0.77
C TRP A 76 -5.24 -16.69 0.15
N HIS A 77 -4.39 -15.65 0.26
CA HIS A 77 -3.28 -15.60 1.24
C HIS A 77 -3.57 -14.61 2.40
N PRO A 78 -4.41 -15.01 3.38
CA PRO A 78 -4.94 -14.13 4.43
C PRO A 78 -3.91 -13.66 5.46
N ALA A 79 -2.70 -14.22 5.52
CA ALA A 79 -1.73 -13.84 6.56
C ALA A 79 -1.12 -12.44 6.32
N SER A 80 -0.76 -12.12 5.08
CA SER A 80 -0.17 -10.82 4.72
C SER A 80 -1.24 -9.75 4.50
N ASN A 81 -2.32 -10.09 3.78
CA ASN A 81 -3.42 -9.16 3.56
C ASN A 81 -4.28 -8.97 4.83
N GLY A 82 -4.34 -9.96 5.72
CA GLY A 82 -5.10 -9.88 6.97
C GLY A 82 -4.57 -8.84 7.95
N CYS A 83 -3.32 -8.37 7.83
CA CYS A 83 -2.86 -7.20 8.58
C CYS A 83 -3.47 -5.91 8.01
N ALA A 84 -3.49 -5.76 6.68
CA ALA A 84 -4.11 -4.63 6.01
C ALA A 84 -5.65 -4.63 6.20
N GLU A 85 -6.30 -5.78 6.08
CA GLU A 85 -7.75 -5.94 6.30
C GLU A 85 -8.15 -5.58 7.73
N ARG A 86 -7.38 -6.02 8.74
CA ARG A 86 -7.62 -5.63 10.14
C ARG A 86 -7.41 -4.14 10.36
N ALA A 87 -6.37 -3.54 9.76
CA ALA A 87 -6.15 -2.10 9.86
C ALA A 87 -7.31 -1.30 9.22
N VAL A 88 -7.83 -1.76 8.09
CA VAL A 88 -9.01 -1.17 7.44
C VAL A 88 -10.26 -1.31 8.32
N GLN A 89 -10.42 -2.45 9.01
CA GLN A 89 -11.53 -2.65 9.95
C GLN A 89 -11.42 -1.67 11.13
N THR A 90 -10.28 -1.61 11.81
CA THR A 90 -10.05 -0.68 12.92
C THR A 90 -10.30 0.77 12.51
N PHE A 91 -9.82 1.17 11.34
CA PHE A 91 -10.04 2.53 10.84
C PHE A 91 -11.52 2.86 10.54
N LYS A 92 -12.33 1.86 10.16
CA LYS A 92 -13.76 2.08 9.88
C LYS A 92 -14.63 2.08 11.13
N GLU A 93 -14.15 1.49 12.22
CA GLU A 93 -14.86 1.37 13.50
C GLU A 93 -14.66 2.60 14.40
N GLU A 94 -13.65 3.43 14.12
CA GLU A 94 -13.39 4.74 14.74
C GLU A 94 -14.10 5.88 13.98
#